data_AF-A0A9D4KGY5-F1
#
_entry.id   AF-A0A9D4KGY5-F1
#
_cell.length_a   1.000
_cell.length_b   1.000
_cell.length_c   1.000
_cell.angle_alpha   90.00
_cell.angle_beta   90.00
_cell.angle_gamma   90.00
#
_symmetry.space_group_name_H-M   'P 1'
#
loop_
_entity.id
_entity.type
_entity.pdbx_description
1 polymer ?
#
loop_
_entity_poly.entity_id
_entity_poly.type
_entity_poly.pdbx_seq_one_letter_code
_entity_poly.pdbx_strand_id
1 'polypeptide(L)'
;MLLLLLLLLLLLLLLLLLLLLLLLLLLLLLLLLLLLLLLLLLLLLLLPLLLLLLLLLLLLLLLLLLLLLLLLVLLLLVLLPPPPPPPPPRLLLLFLLLLPLLLLLLPLLLLLLPLLLLLLLLLLPLLLLLLLLLLLLLLLLLLLLLLLLLLLLLLLLLLQLLLLLLLLLLLLLLLLLLLLLLHHHHHHHHHHHHHHHSQ
;
A
#
# COMPACT_ATOMS: atom_id res chain seq x y z
N MET A 1 33.05 -35.71 -24.32
CA MET A 1 31.63 -35.43 -24.64
C MET A 1 30.74 -35.40 -23.40
N LEU A 2 30.75 -36.44 -22.55
CA LEU A 2 29.93 -36.49 -21.32
C LEU A 2 30.16 -35.31 -20.35
N LEU A 3 31.43 -34.97 -20.07
CA LEU A 3 31.77 -33.84 -19.19
C LEU A 3 31.21 -32.49 -19.69
N LEU A 4 31.24 -32.27 -21.01
CA LEU A 4 30.71 -31.06 -21.64
C LEU A 4 29.18 -30.99 -21.47
N LEU A 5 28.50 -32.13 -21.60
CA LEU A 5 27.05 -32.20 -21.39
C LEU A 5 26.67 -31.92 -19.92
N LEU A 6 27.43 -32.45 -18.96
CA LEU A 6 27.24 -32.17 -17.53
C LEU A 6 27.49 -30.69 -17.20
N LEU A 7 28.49 -30.07 -17.80
CA LEU A 7 28.75 -28.63 -17.63
C LEU A 7 27.61 -27.78 -18.19
N LEU A 8 27.10 -28.14 -19.37
CA LEU A 8 25.95 -27.45 -19.98
C LEU A 8 24.70 -27.57 -19.11
N LEU A 9 24.48 -28.74 -18.53
CA LEU A 9 23.37 -29.01 -17.59
C LEU A 9 23.46 -28.11 -16.34
N LEU A 10 24.64 -28.03 -15.74
CA LEU A 10 24.88 -27.20 -14.56
C LEU A 10 24.67 -25.72 -14.87
N LEU A 11 25.14 -25.25 -16.04
CA LEU A 11 24.93 -23.88 -16.49
C LEU A 11 23.44 -23.56 -16.67
N LEU A 12 22.67 -24.49 -17.26
CA LEU A 12 21.23 -24.33 -17.43
C LEU A 12 20.52 -24.21 -16.06
N LEU A 13 20.90 -25.05 -15.10
CA LEU A 13 20.35 -25.00 -13.74
C LEU A 13 20.68 -23.67 -13.04
N LEU A 14 21.90 -23.16 -13.19
CA LEU A 14 22.30 -21.87 -12.63
C LEU A 14 21.52 -20.71 -13.24
N LEU A 15 21.34 -20.72 -14.57
CA LEU A 15 20.55 -19.70 -15.27
C LEU A 15 19.09 -19.69 -14.79
N LEU A 16 18.52 -20.88 -14.59
CA LEU A 16 17.18 -21.07 -14.08
C LEU A 16 17.00 -20.52 -12.66
N LEU A 17 17.97 -20.78 -11.78
CA LEU A 17 17.99 -20.24 -10.42
C LEU A 17 18.07 -18.70 -10.43
N LEU A 18 18.91 -18.13 -11.30
CA LEU A 18 19.03 -16.68 -11.45
C LEU A 18 17.71 -16.05 -11.93
N LEU A 19 17.03 -16.69 -12.89
CA LEU A 19 15.73 -16.23 -13.39
C LEU A 19 14.68 -16.23 -12.26
N LEU A 20 14.65 -17.27 -11.44
CA LEU A 20 13.75 -17.36 -10.30
C LEU A 20 14.02 -16.25 -9.28
N LEU A 21 15.30 -15.99 -8.98
CA LEU A 21 15.70 -14.91 -8.07
C LEU A 21 15.26 -13.54 -8.60
N LEU A 22 15.45 -13.28 -9.89
CA LEU A 22 15.03 -12.04 -10.53
C LEU A 22 13.51 -11.85 -10.46
N LEU A 23 12.74 -12.92 -10.70
CA LEU A 23 11.28 -12.90 -10.60
C LEU A 23 10.83 -12.57 -9.17
N LEU A 24 11.47 -13.19 -8.17
CA LEU A 24 11.19 -12.92 -6.76
C LEU A 24 11.48 -11.45 -6.39
N LEU A 25 12.58 -10.89 -6.89
CA LEU A 25 12.93 -9.48 -6.67
C LEU A 25 11.89 -8.55 -7.30
N LEU A 26 11.44 -8.84 -8.52
CA LEU A 26 10.40 -8.07 -9.20
C LEU A 26 9.08 -8.11 -8.43
N LEU A 27 8.69 -9.28 -7.93
CA LEU A 27 7.52 -9.46 -7.09
C LEU A 27 7.60 -8.60 -5.82
N LEU A 28 8.75 -8.60 -5.15
CA LEU A 28 8.99 -7.79 -3.96
C LEU A 28 8.87 -6.29 -4.26
N LEU A 29 9.44 -5.84 -5.38
CA LEU A 29 9.36 -4.44 -5.82
C LEU A 29 7.90 -4.02 -6.08
N LEU A 30 7.12 -4.88 -6.75
CA LEU A 30 5.71 -4.63 -7.02
C LEU A 30 4.91 -4.50 -5.70
N LEU A 31 5.17 -5.38 -4.74
CA LEU A 31 4.55 -5.33 -3.41
C LEU A 31 4.89 -4.04 -2.67
N LEU A 32 6.15 -3.59 -2.76
CA LEU A 32 6.58 -2.32 -2.15
C LEU A 32 5.91 -1.11 -2.78
N LEU A 33 5.88 -1.04 -4.12
CA LEU A 33 5.20 0.03 -4.86
C LEU A 33 3.73 0.12 -4.46
N LEU A 34 3.11 -1.03 -4.31
CA LEU A 34 1.73 -1.14 -3.93
C LEU A 34 1.46 -0.63 -2.51
N LEU A 35 2.31 -1.02 -1.55
CA LEU A 35 2.24 -0.53 -0.18
C LEU A 35 2.36 1.01 -0.14
N LEU A 36 3.26 1.57 -0.95
CA LEU A 36 3.43 3.02 -1.07
C LEU A 36 2.15 3.69 -1.62
N LEU A 37 1.52 3.12 -2.63
CA LEU A 37 0.27 3.64 -3.19
C LEU A 37 -0.86 3.64 -2.15
N LEU A 38 -0.98 2.55 -1.38
CA LEU A 38 -1.97 2.45 -0.30
C LEU A 38 -1.73 3.52 0.77
N LEU A 39 -0.47 3.75 1.17
CA LEU A 39 -0.11 4.77 2.14
C LEU A 39 -0.46 6.18 1.64
N LEU A 40 -0.17 6.48 0.37
CA LEU A 40 -0.50 7.77 -0.25
C LEU A 40 -2.01 8.00 -0.27
N LEU A 41 -2.79 6.98 -0.62
CA LEU A 41 -4.25 7.06 -0.64
C LEU A 41 -4.84 7.27 0.77
N LEU A 42 -4.28 6.59 1.77
CA LEU A 42 -4.65 6.81 3.17
C LEU A 42 -4.36 8.25 3.61
N LEU A 43 -3.21 8.81 3.24
CA LEU A 43 -2.87 10.20 3.53
C LEU A 43 -3.86 11.16 2.87
N LEU A 44 -4.22 10.92 1.60
CA LEU A 44 -5.19 11.72 0.87
C LEU A 44 -6.58 11.70 1.52
N LEU A 45 -6.99 10.55 2.07
CA LEU A 45 -8.25 10.41 2.82
C LEU A 45 -8.21 11.16 4.17
N LEU A 46 -7.09 11.12 4.88
CA LEU A 46 -6.95 11.74 6.20
C LEU A 46 -6.84 13.27 6.13
N LEU A 47 -6.29 13.83 5.06
CA LEU A 47 -6.10 15.28 4.90
C LEU A 47 -7.40 16.11 5.02
N PRO A 48 -8.49 15.85 4.27
CA PRO A 48 -9.72 16.61 4.39
C PRO A 48 -10.39 16.45 5.76
N LEU A 49 -10.25 15.27 6.39
CA LEU A 49 -10.72 15.04 7.76
C LEU A 49 -9.96 15.91 8.76
N LEU A 50 -8.63 15.98 8.64
CA LEU A 50 -7.79 16.83 9.49
C LEU A 50 -8.10 18.31 9.29
N LEU A 51 -8.34 18.76 8.05
CA LEU A 51 -8.76 20.13 7.76
C LEU A 51 -10.13 20.45 8.37
N LEU A 52 -11.09 19.53 8.27
CA LEU A 52 -12.41 19.69 8.89
C LEU A 52 -12.29 19.79 10.42
N LEU A 53 -11.47 18.94 11.03
CA LEU A 53 -11.22 18.97 12.48
C LEU A 53 -10.57 20.30 12.89
N LEU A 54 -9.58 20.79 12.12
CA LEU A 54 -8.94 22.08 12.37
C LEU A 54 -9.94 23.23 12.27
N LEU A 55 -10.82 23.22 11.26
CA LEU A 55 -11.87 24.23 11.09
C LEU A 55 -12.84 24.22 12.27
N LEU A 56 -13.26 23.03 12.72
CA LEU A 56 -14.13 22.87 13.88
C LEU A 56 -13.46 23.39 15.17
N LEU A 57 -12.17 23.09 15.37
CA LEU A 57 -11.40 23.58 16.51
C LEU A 57 -11.27 25.11 16.50
N LEU A 58 -10.99 25.70 15.33
CA LEU A 58 -10.91 27.14 15.16
C LEU A 58 -12.25 27.81 15.50
N LEU A 59 -13.36 27.24 15.03
CA LEU A 59 -14.70 27.73 15.35
C LEU A 59 -15.00 27.65 16.85
N LEU A 60 -14.65 26.53 17.49
CA LEU A 60 -14.80 26.36 18.93
C LEU A 60 -13.99 27.40 19.71
N LEU A 61 -12.75 27.67 19.29
CA LEU A 61 -11.89 28.69 19.88
C LEU A 61 -12.50 30.09 19.72
N LEU A 62 -13.04 30.41 18.55
CA LEU A 62 -13.71 31.68 18.30
C LEU A 62 -14.94 31.85 19.21
N LEU A 63 -15.75 30.79 19.34
CA LEU A 63 -16.91 30.78 20.23
C LEU A 63 -16.48 30.98 21.70
N LEU A 64 -15.43 30.30 22.15
CA LEU A 64 -14.88 30.44 23.50
C LEU A 64 -14.36 31.85 23.76
N LEU A 65 -13.65 32.45 22.79
CA LEU A 65 -13.16 33.83 22.88
C LEU A 65 -14.32 34.82 23.01
N LEU A 66 -15.38 34.63 22.21
CA LEU A 66 -16.57 35.46 22.28
C LEU A 66 -17.25 35.33 23.66
N LEU A 67 -17.36 34.11 24.18
CA LEU A 67 -17.91 33.85 25.51
C LEU A 67 -17.06 34.51 26.61
N LEU A 68 -15.72 34.42 26.52
CA LEU A 68 -14.81 35.06 27.47
C LEU A 68 -14.92 36.59 27.40
N LEU A 69 -15.02 37.16 26.20
CA LEU A 69 -15.21 38.60 26.01
C LEU A 69 -16.54 39.05 26.65
N LEU A 70 -17.62 38.29 26.43
CA LEU A 70 -18.91 38.55 27.06
C LEU A 70 -18.81 38.48 28.59
N LEU A 71 -18.14 37.45 29.12
CA LEU A 71 -17.94 37.30 30.56
C LEU A 71 -17.08 38.44 31.14
N LEU A 72 -16.04 38.87 30.44
CA LEU A 72 -15.20 40.01 30.84
C LEU A 72 -16.01 41.30 30.89
N VAL A 73 -16.85 41.55 29.88
CA VAL A 73 -17.76 42.71 29.87
C VAL A 73 -18.71 42.63 31.07
N LEU A 74 -19.30 41.47 31.34
CA LEU A 74 -20.17 41.26 32.49
C LEU A 74 -19.43 41.47 33.82
N LEU A 75 -18.22 40.93 33.96
CA LEU A 75 -17.39 41.08 35.16
C LEU A 75 -16.98 42.53 35.39
N LEU A 76 -16.59 43.26 34.34
CA LEU A 76 -16.28 44.68 34.42
C LEU A 76 -17.50 45.48 34.87
N LEU A 77 -18.70 45.14 34.38
CA LEU A 77 -19.95 45.76 34.83
C LEU A 77 -20.23 45.50 36.32
N VAL A 78 -19.86 44.33 36.85
CA VAL A 78 -20.09 43.94 38.25
C VAL A 78 -19.02 44.48 39.20
N LEU A 79 -17.74 44.45 38.81
CA LEU A 79 -16.61 44.90 39.63
C LEU A 79 -16.40 46.41 39.62
N LEU A 80 -17.06 47.14 38.72
CA LEU A 80 -17.10 48.59 38.79
C LEU A 80 -17.74 48.99 40.11
N PRO A 81 -17.02 49.74 40.99
CA PRO A 81 -17.63 50.24 42.20
C PRO A 81 -18.89 51.03 41.83
N PRO A 82 -19.97 50.91 42.62
CA PRO A 82 -21.20 51.64 42.35
C PRO A 82 -20.87 53.13 42.23
N PRO A 83 -21.27 53.79 41.13
CA PRO A 83 -20.68 55.07 40.77
C PRO A 83 -20.98 56.14 41.85
N PRO A 84 -19.99 56.91 42.32
CA PRO A 84 -20.27 58.30 42.69
C PRO A 84 -20.75 59.04 41.42
N PRO A 85 -21.49 60.15 41.52
CA PRO A 85 -22.14 60.75 40.35
C PRO A 85 -21.11 61.09 39.25
N PRO A 86 -21.55 61.18 37.98
CA PRO A 86 -21.81 60.10 37.00
C PRO A 86 -20.54 59.29 36.60
N PRO A 87 -20.70 58.05 36.06
CA PRO A 87 -19.58 57.16 35.69
C PRO A 87 -18.61 57.80 34.69
N PRO A 88 -17.29 57.51 34.79
CA PRO A 88 -16.31 58.10 33.90
C PRO A 88 -16.62 57.71 32.45
N PRO A 89 -16.63 58.68 31.52
CA PRO A 89 -17.17 58.51 30.17
C PRO A 89 -16.50 57.38 29.37
N ARG A 90 -15.29 56.98 29.76
CA ARG A 90 -14.49 55.98 29.03
C ARG A 90 -15.05 54.55 29.11
N LEU A 91 -15.63 54.15 30.25
CA LEU A 91 -16.17 52.79 30.40
C LEU A 91 -17.54 52.62 29.76
N LEU A 92 -18.38 53.65 29.84
CA LEU A 92 -19.63 53.72 29.08
C LEU A 92 -19.35 53.68 27.57
N LEU A 93 -18.34 54.42 27.10
CA LEU A 93 -17.91 54.38 25.70
C LEU A 93 -17.47 52.97 25.29
N LEU A 94 -16.71 52.26 26.13
CA LEU A 94 -16.24 50.91 25.83
C LEU A 94 -17.38 49.89 25.78
N PHE A 95 -18.33 49.95 26.72
CA PHE A 95 -19.54 49.10 26.68
C PHE A 95 -20.42 49.41 25.46
N LEU A 96 -20.65 50.70 25.20
CA LEU A 96 -21.44 51.16 24.06
C LEU A 96 -20.79 50.82 22.71
N LEU A 97 -19.47 50.62 22.70
CA LEU A 97 -18.73 50.15 21.52
C LEU A 97 -18.73 48.61 21.41
N LEU A 98 -18.66 47.86 22.51
CA LEU A 98 -18.64 46.39 22.49
C LEU A 98 -20.03 45.76 22.27
N LEU A 99 -21.09 46.35 22.82
CA LEU A 99 -22.46 45.85 22.66
C LEU A 99 -22.89 45.71 21.19
N PRO A 100 -22.74 46.72 20.31
CA PRO A 100 -23.10 46.59 18.91
C PRO A 100 -22.22 45.58 18.17
N LEU A 101 -20.96 45.43 18.57
CA LEU A 101 -20.07 44.40 18.02
C LEU A 101 -20.57 42.99 18.36
N LEU A 102 -20.99 42.76 19.61
CA LEU A 102 -21.57 41.48 20.02
C LEU A 102 -22.91 41.21 19.33
N LEU A 103 -23.77 42.22 19.21
CA LEU A 103 -25.05 42.13 18.53
C LEU A 103 -24.89 41.85 17.02
N LEU A 104 -23.79 42.32 16.42
CA LEU A 104 -23.44 42.00 15.03
C LEU A 104 -22.85 40.59 14.88
N LEU A 105 -22.06 40.12 15.85
CA LEU A 105 -21.44 38.80 15.80
C LEU A 105 -22.42 37.64 16.03
N LEU A 106 -23.42 37.81 16.90
CA LEU A 106 -24.41 36.77 17.20
C LEU A 106 -25.18 36.24 15.97
N PRO A 107 -25.80 37.08 15.12
CA PRO A 107 -26.50 36.61 13.92
C PRO A 107 -25.54 36.00 12.90
N LEU A 108 -24.29 36.48 12.82
CA LEU A 108 -23.26 35.88 11.97
C LEU A 108 -22.95 34.45 12.41
N LEU A 109 -22.83 34.22 13.72
CA LEU A 109 -22.63 32.88 14.28
C LEU A 109 -23.85 31.97 14.05
N LEU A 110 -25.06 32.50 14.24
CA LEU A 110 -26.30 31.78 13.97
C LEU A 110 -26.43 31.37 12.50
N LEU A 111 -25.95 32.20 11.57
CA LEU A 111 -25.92 31.91 10.14
C LEU A 111 -24.80 30.93 9.75
N LEU A 112 -23.66 30.97 10.44
CA LEU A 112 -22.54 30.07 10.19
C LEU A 112 -22.87 28.61 10.56
N LEU A 113 -23.62 28.38 11.64
CA LEU A 113 -23.97 27.04 12.12
C LEU A 113 -24.70 26.17 11.07
N PRO A 114 -25.81 26.59 10.44
CA PRO A 114 -26.48 25.81 9.41
C PRO A 114 -25.62 25.64 8.15
N LEU A 115 -24.78 26.62 7.81
CA LEU A 115 -23.82 26.48 6.70
C LEU A 115 -22.80 25.38 6.97
N LEU A 116 -22.28 25.29 8.20
CA LEU A 116 -21.38 24.21 8.62
C LEU A 116 -22.09 22.85 8.61
N LEU A 117 -23.34 22.79 9.07
CA LEU A 117 -24.14 21.57 9.00
C LEU A 117 -24.35 21.12 7.54
N LEU A 118 -24.66 22.04 6.65
CA LEU A 118 -24.81 21.77 5.21
C LEU A 118 -23.49 21.27 4.60
N LEU A 119 -22.37 21.90 4.96
CA LEU A 119 -21.04 21.46 4.53
C LEU A 119 -20.75 20.03 5.00
N LEU A 120 -21.04 19.72 6.27
CA LEU A 120 -20.88 18.37 6.83
C LEU A 120 -21.76 17.36 6.10
N LEU A 121 -23.03 17.71 5.86
CA LEU A 121 -23.99 16.88 5.14
C LEU A 121 -23.52 16.59 3.71
N LEU A 122 -22.87 17.54 3.04
CA LEU A 122 -22.31 17.37 1.70
C LEU A 122 -21.02 16.54 1.71
N LEU A 123 -20.17 16.72 2.73
CA LEU A 123 -18.88 16.03 2.84
C LEU A 123 -19.04 14.56 3.22
N LEU A 124 -20.03 14.22 4.06
CA LEU A 124 -20.27 12.85 4.50
C LEU A 124 -20.46 11.83 3.35
N PRO A 125 -21.37 12.04 2.37
CA PRO A 125 -21.54 11.10 1.27
C PRO A 125 -20.30 11.03 0.37
N LEU A 126 -19.57 12.14 0.20
CA LEU A 126 -18.31 12.16 -0.54
C LEU A 126 -17.24 11.29 0.15
N LEU A 127 -17.13 11.39 1.48
CA LEU A 127 -16.24 10.55 2.27
C LEU A 127 -16.63 9.07 2.18
N LEU A 128 -17.93 8.76 2.24
CA LEU A 128 -18.43 7.39 2.09
C LEU A 128 -18.13 6.83 0.69
N LEU A 129 -18.31 7.64 -0.36
CA LEU A 129 -17.94 7.27 -1.73
C LEU A 129 -16.43 6.99 -1.85
N LEU A 130 -15.60 7.84 -1.26
CA LEU A 130 -14.15 7.66 -1.26
C LEU A 130 -13.74 6.39 -0.51
N LEU A 131 -14.37 6.09 0.63
CA LEU A 131 -14.16 4.85 1.37
C LEU A 131 -14.55 3.62 0.55
N LEU A 132 -15.69 3.68 -0.16
CA LEU A 132 -16.12 2.61 -1.06
C LEU A 132 -15.11 2.40 -2.20
N LEU A 133 -14.61 3.47 -2.80
CA LEU A 133 -13.60 3.42 -3.84
C LEU A 133 -12.29 2.78 -3.32
N LEU A 134 -11.87 3.15 -2.11
CA LEU A 134 -10.71 2.54 -1.44
C LEU A 134 -10.91 1.04 -1.23
N LEU A 135 -12.08 0.63 -0.76
CA LEU A 135 -12.41 -0.79 -0.57
C LEU A 135 -12.36 -1.55 -1.90
N LEU A 136 -12.93 -0.97 -2.97
CA LEU A 136 -12.89 -1.56 -4.31
C LEU A 136 -11.45 -1.70 -4.82
N LEU A 137 -10.62 -0.67 -4.63
CA LEU A 137 -9.20 -0.71 -5.00
C LEU A 137 -8.46 -1.82 -4.23
N LEU A 138 -8.70 -1.94 -2.92
CA LEU A 138 -8.13 -2.99 -2.09
C LEU A 138 -8.55 -4.39 -2.58
N LEU A 139 -9.81 -4.56 -2.96
CA LEU A 139 -10.31 -5.82 -3.51
C LEU A 139 -9.65 -6.15 -4.85
N LEU A 140 -9.58 -5.19 -5.78
CA LEU A 140 -8.89 -5.33 -7.06
C LEU A 140 -7.44 -5.74 -6.85
N LEU A 141 -6.81 -5.13 -5.84
CA LEU A 141 -5.45 -5.42 -5.52
C LEU A 141 -5.23 -6.83 -4.99
N LEU A 142 -6.10 -7.27 -4.07
CA LEU A 142 -6.08 -8.64 -3.57
C LEU A 142 -6.23 -9.65 -4.72
N LEU A 143 -7.12 -9.36 -5.67
CA LEU A 143 -7.31 -10.17 -6.88
C LEU A 143 -6.03 -10.23 -7.73
N LEU A 144 -5.36 -9.09 -7.94
CA LEU A 144 -4.09 -9.04 -8.67
C LEU A 144 -3.01 -9.87 -7.98
N LEU A 145 -2.89 -9.76 -6.65
CA LEU A 145 -1.96 -10.56 -5.86
C LEU A 145 -2.24 -12.06 -6.00
N LEU A 146 -3.51 -12.45 -5.93
CA LEU A 146 -3.92 -13.84 -6.12
C LEU A 146 -3.56 -14.36 -7.52
N LEU A 147 -3.81 -13.57 -8.56
CA LEU A 147 -3.45 -13.91 -9.94
C LEU A 147 -1.93 -14.11 -10.08
N LEU A 148 -1.14 -13.23 -9.47
CA LEU A 148 0.30 -13.30 -9.49
C LEU A 148 0.83 -14.54 -8.76
N LEU A 149 0.23 -14.88 -7.62
CA LEU A 149 0.53 -16.12 -6.91
C LEU A 149 0.23 -17.36 -7.77
N LEU A 150 -0.91 -17.37 -8.45
CA LEU A 150 -1.30 -18.45 -9.36
C LEU A 150 -0.30 -18.58 -10.52
N LEU A 151 0.12 -17.46 -11.11
CA LEU A 151 1.14 -17.45 -12.16
C LEU A 151 2.47 -18.03 -11.66
N LEU A 152 2.90 -17.65 -10.46
CA LEU A 152 4.12 -18.18 -9.83
C LEU A 152 4.01 -19.70 -9.62
N LEU A 153 2.88 -20.18 -9.13
CA LEU A 153 2.62 -21.61 -8.94
C LEU A 153 2.69 -22.36 -10.28
N LEU A 154 2.07 -21.83 -11.33
CA LEU A 154 2.12 -22.41 -12.67
C LEU A 154 3.56 -22.48 -13.20
N LEU A 155 4.34 -21.42 -13.02
CA LEU A 155 5.75 -21.38 -13.41
C LEU A 155 6.55 -22.46 -12.66
N LEU A 156 6.34 -22.60 -11.36
CA LEU A 156 6.98 -23.62 -10.54
C LEU A 156 6.62 -25.04 -11.01
N LEU A 157 5.36 -25.28 -11.37
CA LEU A 157 4.94 -26.56 -11.94
C LEU A 157 5.61 -26.84 -13.29
N LEU A 158 5.68 -25.84 -14.18
CA LEU A 158 6.40 -25.97 -15.45
C LEU A 158 7.89 -26.28 -15.23
N LEU A 159 8.49 -25.66 -14.21
CA LEU A 159 9.86 -25.90 -13.81
C LEU A 159 10.11 -27.35 -13.42
N GLN A 160 9.22 -27.89 -12.58
CA GLN A 160 9.27 -29.29 -12.13
C GLN A 160 9.15 -30.25 -13.32
N LEU A 161 8.24 -29.98 -14.25
CA LEU A 161 8.08 -30.77 -15.46
C LEU A 161 9.36 -30.76 -16.33
N LEU A 162 9.97 -29.59 -16.50
CA LEU A 162 11.23 -29.46 -17.24
C LEU A 162 12.35 -30.27 -16.58
N LEU A 163 12.47 -30.19 -15.25
CA LEU A 163 13.44 -30.96 -14.49
C LEU A 163 13.22 -32.47 -14.64
N LEU A 164 11.97 -32.94 -14.61
CA LEU A 164 11.61 -34.34 -14.84
C LEU A 164 12.01 -34.81 -16.24
N LEU A 165 11.72 -34.01 -17.27
CA LEU A 165 12.10 -34.31 -18.66
C LEU A 165 13.62 -34.43 -18.81
N LEU A 166 14.34 -33.51 -18.18
CA LEU A 166 15.80 -33.49 -18.17
C LEU A 166 16.38 -34.74 -17.49
N LEU A 167 15.80 -35.16 -16.37
CA LEU A 167 16.17 -36.40 -15.69
C LEU A 167 15.94 -37.63 -16.59
N LEU A 168 14.80 -37.68 -17.28
CA LEU A 168 14.48 -38.75 -18.22
C LEU A 168 15.50 -38.82 -19.37
N LEU A 169 15.87 -37.68 -19.95
CA LEU A 169 16.88 -37.61 -20.99
C LEU A 169 18.23 -38.12 -20.51
N LEU A 170 18.63 -37.75 -19.29
CA LEU A 170 19.86 -38.23 -18.67
C LEU A 170 19.84 -39.76 -18.50
N LEU A 171 18.71 -40.33 -18.05
CA LEU A 171 18.54 -41.76 -17.92
C LEU A 171 18.65 -42.48 -19.27
N LEU A 172 18.02 -41.95 -20.32
CA LEU A 172 18.10 -42.51 -21.67
C LEU A 172 19.54 -42.49 -22.20
N LEU A 173 20.27 -41.40 -21.97
CA LEU A 173 21.68 -41.31 -22.34
C LEU A 173 22.52 -42.36 -21.62
N LEU A 174 22.29 -42.55 -20.32
CA LEU A 174 22.98 -43.57 -19.53
C LEU A 174 22.69 -44.97 -20.08
N LEU A 175 21.43 -45.26 -20.42
CA LEU A 175 21.04 -46.54 -21.03
C LEU A 175 21.74 -46.76 -22.38
N LEU A 176 21.77 -45.74 -23.24
CA LEU A 176 22.47 -45.79 -24.52
C LEU A 176 23.96 -46.07 -24.33
N LEU A 177 24.59 -45.38 -23.37
CA LEU A 177 25.98 -45.61 -23.02
C LEU A 177 26.21 -47.05 -22.58
N LEU A 178 25.33 -47.60 -21.73
CA LEU A 178 25.39 -48.99 -21.29
C LEU A 178 25.29 -49.97 -22.47
N LEU A 179 24.34 -49.75 -23.39
CA LEU A 179 24.17 -50.58 -24.59
C LEU A 179 25.41 -50.54 -25.48
N LEU A 180 26.00 -49.36 -25.69
CA LEU A 180 27.25 -49.21 -26.44
C LEU A 180 28.40 -49.98 -25.79
N LEU A 181 28.53 -49.90 -24.46
CA LEU A 181 29.54 -50.66 -23.71
C LEU A 181 29.36 -52.17 -23.87
N LEU A 182 28.12 -52.67 -23.76
CA LEU A 182 27.80 -54.09 -23.95
C LEU A 182 28.08 -54.56 -25.39
N HIS A 183 27.66 -53.77 -26.39
CA HIS A 183 27.89 -54.08 -27.80
C HIS A 183 29.39 -54.13 -28.12
N HIS A 184 30.14 -53.14 -27.64
CA HIS A 184 31.60 -53.10 -27.79
C HIS A 184 32.27 -54.31 -27.13
N HIS A 185 31.84 -54.68 -25.92
CA HIS A 185 32.33 -55.87 -25.24
C HIS A 185 32.05 -57.16 -26.04
N HIS A 186 30.85 -57.30 -26.60
CA HIS A 186 30.48 -58.47 -27.40
C HIS A 186 31.29 -58.59 -28.70
N HIS A 187 31.56 -57.47 -29.40
CA HIS A 187 32.38 -57.48 -30.61
C HIS A 187 33.84 -57.88 -30.34
N HIS A 188 34.40 -57.50 -29.21
CA HIS A 188 35.76 -57.91 -28.86
C HIS A 188 35.91 -59.42 -28.63
N HIS A 189 34.86 -60.12 -28.18
CA HIS A 189 34.92 -61.58 -27.98
C HIS A 189 34.92 -62.39 -29.30
N HIS A 190 34.26 -61.90 -30.37
CA HIS A 190 34.21 -62.64 -31.65
C HIS A 190 35.53 -62.64 -32.43
N HIS A 191 36.39 -61.65 -32.22
CA HIS A 191 37.69 -61.59 -32.91
C HIS A 191 38.72 -62.60 -32.38
N HIS A 192 38.50 -63.22 -31.22
CA HIS A 192 39.42 -64.22 -30.68
C HIS A 192 39.21 -65.64 -31.26
N HIS A 193 38.10 -65.93 -31.93
CA HIS A 193 37.82 -67.27 -32.47
C HIS A 193 38.34 -67.52 -33.89
N HIS A 194 38.66 -66.47 -34.67
CA HIS A 194 39.15 -66.64 -36.04
C HIS A 194 40.66 -66.91 -36.15
N HIS A 195 41.43 -66.73 -35.07
CA HIS A 195 42.87 -67.01 -35.09
C HIS A 195 43.23 -68.49 -34.83
N HIS A 196 42.27 -69.35 -34.53
CA HIS A 196 42.52 -70.78 -34.31
C HIS A 196 42.33 -71.67 -35.55
N HIS A 197 41.84 -71.13 -36.68
CA HIS A 197 41.54 -71.92 -37.87
C HIS A 197 42.50 -71.72 -39.06
N SER A 198 43.58 -70.97 -38.86
CA SER A 198 44.61 -70.70 -39.88
C SER A 198 45.99 -71.23 -39.47
N GLN A 199 46.03 -72.42 -38.88
CA GLN A 199 47.22 -73.26 -38.69
C GLN A 199 46.87 -74.68 -39.15
#